data_AF-A0A2I0MJK5-F1
#
_entry.id   AF-A0A2I0MJK5-F1
#
_cell.length_a   1.000
_cell.length_b   1.000
_cell.length_c   1.000
_cell.angle_alpha   90.00
_cell.angle_beta   90.00
_cell.angle_gamma   90.00
#
_symmetry.space_group_name_H-M   'P 1'
#
loop_
_entity.id
_entity.type
_entity.pdbx_description
1 polymer ?
#
loop_
_entity_poly.entity_id
_entity_poly.type
_entity_poly.pdbx_seq_one_letter_code
_entity_poly.pdbx_strand_id
1 'polypeptide(L)'
;MRSLLALLMVTLALAALCCCEEDPKDLSGSPRAASIKIKKEVANAFVKRQKRSSLYERYLEYYKSPMEQMHEQCENYPPCDYLSDQIGFAMAYNRFFGRY
;
A
#
# COMPACT_ATOMS: atom_id res chain seq x y z
N MET A 1 30.61 -29.98 -16.53
CA MET A 1 30.35 -30.35 -15.11
C MET A 1 31.29 -29.66 -14.13
N ARG A 2 32.63 -29.79 -14.24
CA ARG A 2 33.59 -29.16 -13.30
C ARG A 2 33.58 -27.63 -13.28
N SER A 3 33.38 -26.98 -14.42
CA SER A 3 33.32 -25.51 -14.53
C SER A 3 32.08 -24.90 -13.86
N LEU A 4 30.93 -25.58 -13.93
CA LEU A 4 29.69 -25.14 -13.28
C LEU A 4 29.78 -25.26 -11.75
N LEU A 5 30.45 -26.31 -11.26
CA LEU A 5 30.74 -26.46 -9.84
C LEU A 5 31.70 -25.35 -9.35
N ALA A 6 32.72 -25.00 -10.13
CA ALA A 6 33.62 -23.90 -9.80
C ALA A 6 32.88 -22.56 -9.70
N LEU A 7 31.99 -22.26 -10.65
CA LEU A 7 31.14 -21.07 -10.62
C LEU A 7 30.24 -21.01 -9.38
N LEU A 8 29.59 -22.13 -9.02
CA LEU A 8 28.75 -22.21 -7.82
C LEU A 8 29.55 -21.95 -6.54
N MET A 9 30.74 -22.54 -6.41
CA MET A 9 31.58 -22.33 -5.23
C MET A 9 32.08 -20.89 -5.11
N VAL A 10 32.40 -20.24 -6.24
CA VAL A 10 32.80 -18.82 -6.26
C VAL A 10 31.63 -17.91 -5.86
N THR A 11 30.41 -18.17 -6.36
CA THR A 11 29.22 -17.40 -5.95
C THR A 11 28.89 -17.57 -4.47
N LEU A 12 29.07 -18.78 -3.93
CA LEU A 12 28.82 -19.06 -2.52
C LEU A 12 29.85 -18.37 -1.61
N ALA A 13 31.12 -18.35 -2.03
CA ALA A 13 32.18 -17.64 -1.31
C ALA A 13 31.95 -16.12 -1.30
N LEU A 14 31.55 -15.54 -2.44
CA LEU A 14 31.20 -14.11 -2.54
C LEU A 14 30.00 -13.76 -1.68
N ALA A 15 28.98 -14.62 -1.62
CA ALA A 15 27.83 -14.42 -0.75
C ALA A 15 28.22 -14.45 0.74
N ALA A 16 29.10 -15.36 1.16
CA ALA A 16 29.57 -15.42 2.55
C ALA A 16 30.38 -14.19 2.95
N LEU A 17 31.21 -13.65 2.06
CA LEU A 17 31.96 -12.40 2.27
C LEU A 17 31.03 -11.17 2.38
N CYS A 18 29.97 -11.13 1.57
CA CYS A 18 28.97 -10.05 1.61
C CYS A 18 28.07 -10.12 2.86
N CYS A 19 27.94 -11.28 3.49
CA CYS A 19 27.14 -11.47 4.70
C CYS A 19 27.91 -11.30 6.01
N CYS A 20 29.22 -11.05 5.98
CA CYS A 20 30.06 -10.88 7.18
C CYS A 20 30.46 -9.42 7.44
N GLU A 21 29.71 -8.45 6.93
CA GLU A 21 29.84 -7.07 7.39
C GLU A 21 29.07 -6.96 8.71
N GLU A 22 29.74 -7.29 9.81
CA GLU A 22 29.23 -6.96 11.14
C GLU A 22 29.21 -5.44 11.26
N ASP A 23 28.01 -4.86 11.25
CA ASP A 23 27.79 -3.46 11.60
C ASP A 23 28.58 -3.15 12.89
N PRO A 24 29.46 -2.12 12.89
CA PRO A 24 30.09 -1.70 14.13
C PRO A 24 28.98 -1.29 15.09
N LYS A 25 28.73 -2.18 16.07
CA LYS A 25 27.90 -1.95 17.25
C LYS A 25 27.91 -0.47 17.61
N ASP A 26 26.73 0.14 17.53
CA ASP A 26 26.43 1.51 17.87
C ASP A 26 27.16 1.98 19.15
N LEU A 27 28.39 2.46 18.99
CA LEU A 27 29.14 3.23 19.98
C LEU A 27 28.68 4.69 19.87
N SER A 28 27.42 4.94 20.17
CA SER A 28 26.96 6.26 20.56
C SER A 28 25.60 6.11 21.21
N GLY A 29 25.59 6.20 22.54
CA GLY A 29 24.38 6.44 23.31
C GLY A 29 23.75 7.77 22.91
N SER A 30 23.08 7.80 21.75
CA SER A 30 21.99 8.72 21.53
C SER A 30 20.86 8.25 22.43
N PRO A 31 20.21 9.11 23.23
CA PRO A 31 18.93 8.79 23.85
C PRO A 31 17.86 8.75 22.75
N ARG A 32 18.01 7.82 21.80
CA ARG A 32 17.13 7.62 20.67
C ARG A 32 15.86 7.00 21.23
N ALA A 33 14.89 7.90 21.46
CA ALA A 33 13.54 7.61 21.88
C ALA A 33 13.41 7.02 23.30
N ALA A 34 13.78 7.79 24.32
CA ALA A 34 12.90 7.82 25.48
C ALA A 34 11.51 8.21 24.95
N SER A 35 10.60 7.23 24.82
CA SER A 35 9.28 7.43 24.24
C SER A 35 8.65 8.65 24.91
N ILE A 36 8.47 9.76 24.19
CA ILE A 36 7.87 10.96 24.75
C ILE A 36 6.41 10.62 25.02
N LYS A 37 6.12 10.18 26.24
CA LYS A 37 4.78 9.83 26.69
C LYS A 37 4.04 11.12 27.03
N ILE A 38 3.37 11.67 26.04
CA ILE A 38 2.54 12.87 26.21
C ILE A 38 1.21 12.44 26.85
N LYS A 39 0.79 13.14 27.91
CA LYS A 39 -0.53 12.92 28.50
C LYS A 39 -1.63 13.23 27.48
N LYS A 40 -2.73 12.48 27.55
CA LYS A 40 -3.88 12.66 26.64
C LYS A 40 -4.41 14.10 26.64
N GLU A 41 -4.43 14.78 27.79
CA GLU A 41 -4.89 16.18 27.85
C GLU A 41 -3.97 17.10 27.04
N VAL A 42 -2.65 16.92 27.18
CA VAL A 42 -1.64 17.70 26.47
C VAL A 42 -1.70 17.40 24.97
N ALA A 43 -1.83 16.13 24.59
CA ALA A 43 -1.99 15.72 23.20
C ALA A 43 -3.26 16.31 22.54
N ASN A 44 -4.39 16.36 23.25
CA ASN A 44 -5.63 16.93 22.72
C ASN A 44 -5.55 18.44 22.46
N ALA A 45 -4.61 19.16 23.09
CA ALA A 45 -4.44 20.59 22.87
C ALA A 45 -3.89 20.91 21.46
N PHE A 46 -3.11 20.00 20.87
CA PHE A 46 -2.50 20.20 19.55
C PHE A 46 -2.91 19.15 18.50
N VAL A 47 -3.43 18.00 18.91
CA VAL A 47 -4.00 16.98 18.00
C VAL A 47 -5.52 17.08 18.06
N LYS A 48 -6.13 17.68 17.05
CA LYS A 48 -7.58 17.56 16.83
C LYS A 48 -7.87 16.21 16.19
N ARG A 49 -8.72 15.41 16.84
CA ARG A 49 -9.26 14.18 16.24
C ARG A 49 -10.02 14.57 14.97
N GLN A 50 -9.51 14.17 13.81
CA GLN A 50 -10.23 14.30 12.55
C GLN A 50 -11.56 13.55 12.67
N LYS A 51 -12.68 14.26 12.49
CA LYS A 51 -14.01 13.64 12.51
C LYS A 51 -14.03 12.60 11.37
N ARG A 52 -14.45 11.37 11.69
CA ARG A 52 -14.37 10.20 10.77
C ARG A 52 -15.20 10.32 9.49
N SER A 53 -15.97 11.38 9.33
CA SER A 53 -16.65 11.76 8.09
C SER A 53 -17.17 13.18 8.30
N SER A 54 -16.82 14.11 7.43
CA SER A 54 -17.50 15.40 7.40
C SER A 54 -18.94 15.22 6.89
N LEU A 55 -19.86 16.09 7.28
CA LEU A 55 -21.20 16.13 6.66
C LEU A 55 -21.11 16.35 5.14
N TYR A 56 -20.03 17.02 4.71
CA TYR A 56 -19.70 17.27 3.31
C TYR A 56 -19.32 15.99 2.55
N GLU A 57 -18.48 15.11 3.11
CA GLU A 57 -18.20 13.80 2.50
C GLU A 57 -19.44 12.93 2.39
N ARG A 58 -20.29 12.91 3.43
CA ARG A 58 -21.56 12.18 3.36
C ARG A 58 -22.48 12.73 2.27
N TYR A 59 -22.47 14.05 2.07
CA TYR A 59 -23.22 14.68 0.99
C TYR A 59 -22.66 14.25 -0.37
N LEU A 60 -21.35 14.29 -0.57
CA LEU A 60 -20.71 13.82 -1.81
C LEU A 60 -21.02 12.35 -2.11
N GLU A 61 -21.00 11.48 -1.09
CA GLU A 61 -21.38 10.07 -1.27
C GLU A 61 -22.84 9.89 -1.74
N TYR A 62 -23.75 10.77 -1.30
CA TYR A 62 -25.15 10.71 -1.67
C TYR A 62 -25.42 11.25 -3.09
N TYR A 63 -24.63 12.23 -3.52
CA TYR A 63 -24.79 12.93 -4.80
C TYR A 63 -23.80 12.44 -5.87
N LYS A 64 -23.54 11.13 -5.92
CA LYS A 64 -22.73 10.51 -6.98
C LYS A 64 -23.45 10.57 -8.31
N SER A 65 -22.71 10.93 -9.37
CA SER A 65 -23.26 10.92 -10.72
C SER A 65 -23.62 9.49 -11.15
N PRO A 66 -24.59 9.29 -12.07
CA PRO A 66 -24.89 7.96 -12.58
C PRO A 66 -23.65 7.24 -13.14
N MET A 67 -22.75 7.95 -13.82
CA MET A 67 -21.50 7.39 -14.34
C MET A 67 -20.56 6.91 -13.23
N GLU A 68 -20.46 7.68 -12.15
CA GLU A 68 -19.63 7.33 -11.00
C GLU A 68 -20.18 6.11 -10.25
N GLN A 69 -21.51 6.01 -10.11
CA GLN A 69 -22.14 4.81 -9.56
C GLN A 69 -21.86 3.56 -10.42
N MET A 70 -21.86 3.70 -11.76
CA MET A 70 -21.52 2.60 -12.66
C MET A 70 -20.03 2.22 -12.55
N HIS A 71 -19.13 3.20 -12.42
CA HIS A 71 -17.70 2.97 -12.16
C HIS A 71 -17.50 2.19 -10.86
N GLU A 72 -18.06 2.68 -9.75
CA GLU A 72 -17.97 2.01 -8.46
C GLU A 72 -18.57 0.61 -8.50
N GLN A 73 -19.66 0.40 -9.23
CA GLN A 73 -20.22 -0.94 -9.40
C GLN A 73 -19.25 -1.89 -10.13
N CYS A 74 -18.51 -1.41 -11.13
CA CYS A 74 -17.49 -2.19 -11.82
C CYS A 74 -16.27 -2.47 -10.93
N GLU A 75 -15.76 -1.45 -10.23
CA GLU A 75 -14.63 -1.55 -9.29
C GLU A 75 -14.94 -2.53 -8.14
N ASN A 76 -16.17 -2.51 -7.62
CA ASN A 76 -16.64 -3.45 -6.60
C ASN A 76 -16.81 -4.89 -7.13
N TYR A 77 -16.75 -5.12 -8.44
CA TYR A 77 -16.87 -6.43 -9.06
C TYR A 77 -15.55 -6.81 -9.75
N PRO A 78 -14.66 -7.59 -9.09
CA PRO A 78 -13.30 -7.82 -9.57
C PRO A 78 -13.17 -8.31 -11.03
N PRO A 79 -14.09 -9.14 -11.56
CA PRO A 79 -14.06 -9.50 -12.98
C PRO A 79 -14.30 -8.33 -13.94
N CYS A 80 -15.15 -7.35 -13.57
CA CYS A 80 -15.34 -6.13 -14.35
C CYS A 80 -14.11 -5.22 -14.21
N ASP A 81 -13.62 -5.02 -12.98
CA ASP A 81 -12.46 -4.19 -12.68
C ASP A 81 -11.23 -4.60 -13.51
N TYR A 82 -10.83 -5.87 -13.41
CA TYR A 82 -9.68 -6.41 -14.15
C TYR A 82 -9.85 -6.35 -15.68
N LEU A 83 -11.09 -6.51 -16.17
CA LEU A 83 -11.37 -6.42 -17.59
C LEU A 83 -11.35 -4.96 -18.07
N SER A 84 -11.79 -4.03 -17.23
CA SER A 84 -11.83 -2.61 -17.54
C SER A 84 -10.44 -2.03 -17.80
N ASP A 85 -9.41 -2.55 -17.12
CA ASP A 85 -8.01 -2.19 -17.37
C ASP A 85 -7.53 -2.61 -18.76
N GLN A 86 -8.13 -3.64 -19.36
CA GLN A 86 -7.69 -4.19 -20.65
C GLN A 86 -8.46 -3.61 -21.83
N ILE A 87 -9.77 -3.48 -21.68
CA ILE A 87 -10.68 -3.11 -22.78
C ILE A 87 -11.39 -1.78 -22.55
N GLY A 88 -11.14 -1.13 -21.42
CA GLY A 88 -11.81 0.10 -21.02
C GLY A 88 -13.15 -0.15 -20.32
N PHE A 89 -13.51 0.81 -19.46
CA PHE A 89 -14.71 0.76 -18.62
C PHE A 89 -16.00 0.48 -19.40
N ALA A 90 -16.29 1.23 -20.46
CA ALA A 90 -17.57 1.11 -21.17
C ALA A 90 -17.80 -0.29 -21.76
N MET A 91 -16.75 -0.92 -22.31
CA MET A 91 -16.85 -2.27 -22.86
C MET A 91 -16.94 -3.33 -21.75
N ALA A 92 -16.12 -3.20 -20.70
CA ALA A 92 -16.16 -4.12 -19.55
C ALA A 92 -17.50 -4.04 -18.81
N TYR A 93 -17.99 -2.84 -18.52
CA TYR A 93 -19.26 -2.61 -17.85
C TYR A 93 -20.42 -3.21 -18.66
N ASN A 94 -20.49 -2.94 -19.97
CA ASN A 94 -21.54 -3.51 -20.82
C ASN A 94 -21.48 -5.04 -20.90
N ARG A 95 -20.30 -5.64 -20.82
CA ARG A 95 -20.17 -7.10 -20.83
C ARG A 95 -20.80 -7.77 -19.61
N PHE A 96 -20.73 -7.14 -18.43
CA PHE A 96 -21.23 -7.72 -17.18
C PHE A 96 -22.60 -7.18 -16.74
N PHE A 97 -22.88 -5.91 -17.01
CA PHE A 97 -24.06 -5.19 -16.54
C PHE A 97 -24.94 -4.66 -17.68
N GLY A 98 -24.48 -4.74 -18.93
CA GLY A 98 -25.29 -4.42 -20.09
C GLY A 98 -26.45 -5.41 -20.20
N ARG A 99 -27.68 -4.88 -20.26
CA ARG A 99 -28.86 -5.67 -20.61
C ARG A 99 -28.88 -5.80 -22.14
N TYR A 100 -28.92 -7.04 -22.63
CA TYR A 100 -29.14 -7.35 -24.05
C TYR A 100 -30.40 -6.69 -24.58
#